data_AF-A0A918PWK0-F1
#
_entry.id   AF-A0A918PWK0-F1
#
_cell.length_a   1.000
_cell.length_b   1.000
_cell.length_c   1.000
_cell.angle_alpha   90.00
_cell.angle_beta   90.00
_cell.angle_gamma   90.00
#
_symmetry.space_group_name_H-M   'P 1'
#
loop_
_entity.id
_entity.type
_entity.pdbx_description
1 polymer ?
#
loop_
_entity_poly.entity_id
_entity_poly.type
_entity_poly.pdbx_seq_one_letter_code
_entity_poly.pdbx_strand_id
1 'polypeptide(L)'
;MNARSKAAHRALLLAGITLGRADGHPESRALRLTARALDQAASVLNGRTGDQDITGRARAILHQARTAAPIEFPCEVIGYVSAPLVGHLPGVGDLMPANPLHAVRERELRARLLAILSSGLLDSSDGQEVTAALVALLDLHTDHHHLAGEVADHGRADAHPTVYRPSTGTRTAQHLPGRLTVFDGGLILVELPVPFGITPGEIWQTIRTAQPATTLAAA
;
A
#
# COMPACT_ATOMS: atom_id res chain seq x y z
N MET A 1 -1.47 24.98 -18.65
CA MET A 1 -1.83 23.77 -19.43
C MET A 1 -3.25 23.34 -19.12
N ASN A 2 -4.03 22.87 -20.10
CA ASN A 2 -5.35 22.28 -19.84
C ASN A 2 -5.23 20.87 -19.23
N ALA A 3 -6.34 20.31 -18.71
CA ALA A 3 -6.35 19.00 -18.06
C ALA A 3 -5.83 17.86 -18.95
N ARG A 4 -6.14 17.88 -20.25
CA ARG A 4 -5.67 16.88 -21.22
C ARG A 4 -4.17 16.97 -21.44
N SER A 5 -3.64 18.16 -21.63
CA SER A 5 -2.19 18.39 -21.78
C SER A 5 -1.43 17.99 -20.51
N LYS A 6 -1.97 18.26 -19.32
CA LYS A 6 -1.39 17.81 -18.05
C LYS A 6 -1.32 16.28 -17.98
N ALA A 7 -2.43 15.60 -18.27
CA ALA A 7 -2.49 14.14 -18.28
C ALA A 7 -1.54 13.54 -19.33
N ALA A 8 -1.49 14.09 -20.54
CA ALA A 8 -0.60 13.64 -21.60
C ALA A 8 0.88 13.79 -21.20
N HIS A 9 1.23 14.93 -20.62
CA HIS A 9 2.60 15.20 -20.16
C HIS A 9 3.02 14.23 -19.06
N ARG A 10 2.18 14.02 -18.04
CA ARG A 10 2.43 13.04 -16.98
C ARG A 10 2.54 11.60 -17.52
N ALA A 11 1.70 11.23 -18.49
CA ALA A 11 1.73 9.92 -19.13
C ALA A 11 3.08 9.68 -19.85
N LEU A 12 3.54 10.67 -20.62
CA LEU A 12 4.80 10.62 -21.34
C LEU A 12 6.00 10.50 -20.39
N LEU A 13 6.03 11.31 -19.32
CA LEU A 13 7.11 11.26 -18.34
C LEU A 13 7.11 9.93 -17.57
N LEU A 14 5.94 9.44 -17.15
CA LEU A 14 5.83 8.15 -16.47
C LEU A 14 6.22 6.98 -17.40
N ALA A 15 5.93 7.06 -18.70
CA ALA A 15 6.39 6.09 -19.69
C ALA A 15 7.93 6.04 -19.72
N GLY A 16 8.59 7.20 -19.76
CA GLY A 16 10.06 7.30 -19.72
C GLY A 16 10.67 6.73 -18.44
N ILE A 17 10.09 7.06 -17.27
CA ILE A 17 10.53 6.52 -15.98
C ILE A 17 10.37 5.00 -15.94
N THR A 18 9.21 4.49 -16.34
CA THR A 18 8.90 3.05 -16.37
C THR A 18 9.82 2.30 -17.32
N LEU A 19 10.13 2.88 -18.48
CA LEU A 19 11.06 2.30 -19.44
C LEU A 19 12.48 2.25 -18.88
N GLY A 20 12.95 3.31 -18.22
CA GLY A 20 14.27 3.35 -17.59
C GLY A 20 14.42 2.30 -16.47
N ARG A 21 13.33 2.01 -15.73
CA ARG A 21 13.30 0.93 -14.73
C ARG A 21 13.27 -0.48 -15.34
N ALA A 22 12.98 -0.63 -16.63
CA ALA A 22 12.89 -1.94 -17.27
C ALA A 22 14.26 -2.58 -17.55
N ASP A 23 15.32 -1.79 -17.65
CA ASP A 23 16.64 -2.30 -18.01
C ASP A 23 17.26 -3.05 -16.82
N GLY A 24 17.52 -4.35 -17.03
CA GLY A 24 18.04 -5.24 -15.98
C GLY A 24 16.99 -5.77 -15.00
N HIS A 25 15.72 -5.39 -15.12
CA HIS A 25 14.65 -5.87 -14.25
C HIS A 25 14.18 -7.29 -14.66
N PRO A 26 13.91 -8.21 -13.70
CA PRO A 26 13.39 -9.55 -14.02
C PRO A 26 12.09 -9.49 -14.84
N GLU A 27 11.25 -8.49 -14.57
CA GLU A 27 9.97 -8.28 -15.26
C GLU A 27 10.05 -7.22 -16.37
N SER A 28 11.23 -7.04 -16.99
CA SER A 28 11.46 -6.00 -18.02
C SER A 28 10.41 -6.00 -19.14
N ARG A 29 9.89 -7.16 -19.54
CA ARG A 29 8.84 -7.28 -20.55
C ARG A 29 7.54 -6.60 -20.11
N ALA A 30 7.11 -6.81 -18.87
CA ALA A 30 5.90 -6.20 -18.33
C ALA A 30 6.06 -4.69 -18.24
N LEU A 31 7.19 -4.21 -17.68
CA LEU A 31 7.50 -2.78 -17.60
C LEU A 31 7.53 -2.10 -18.98
N ARG A 32 8.12 -2.75 -19.99
CA ARG A 32 8.10 -2.24 -21.37
C ARG A 32 6.70 -2.17 -21.97
N LEU A 33 5.82 -3.12 -21.64
CA LEU A 33 4.41 -3.07 -22.08
C LEU A 33 3.66 -1.93 -21.40
N THR A 34 3.84 -1.74 -20.09
CA THR A 34 3.28 -0.61 -19.34
C THR A 34 3.76 0.73 -19.88
N ALA A 35 5.06 0.88 -20.13
CA ALA A 35 5.64 2.09 -20.71
C ALA A 35 5.04 2.41 -22.09
N ARG A 36 4.89 1.39 -22.96
CA ARG A 36 4.26 1.55 -24.28
C ARG A 36 2.80 1.97 -24.16
N ALA A 37 2.04 1.39 -23.24
CA ALA A 37 0.65 1.78 -23.02
C ALA A 37 0.54 3.23 -22.51
N LEU A 38 1.42 3.65 -21.60
CA LEU A 38 1.49 5.03 -21.13
C LEU A 38 1.83 6.03 -22.25
N ASP A 39 2.80 5.70 -23.09
CA ASP A 39 3.17 6.51 -24.26
C ASP A 39 2.02 6.60 -25.27
N GLN A 40 1.33 5.49 -25.53
CA GLN A 40 0.13 5.47 -26.37
C GLN A 40 -1.01 6.33 -25.78
N ALA A 41 -1.22 6.29 -24.46
CA ALA A 41 -2.20 7.15 -23.79
C ALA A 41 -1.82 8.64 -23.94
N ALA A 42 -0.53 8.98 -23.82
CA ALA A 42 -0.04 10.35 -24.05
C ALA A 42 -0.33 10.82 -25.48
N SER A 43 -0.05 9.97 -26.47
CA SER A 43 -0.33 10.25 -27.89
C SER A 43 -1.81 10.48 -28.16
N VAL A 44 -2.69 9.63 -27.61
CA VAL A 44 -4.15 9.80 -27.74
C VAL A 44 -4.62 11.11 -27.09
N LEU A 45 -4.11 11.45 -25.91
CA LEU A 45 -4.47 12.68 -25.21
C LEU A 45 -3.97 13.96 -25.92
N ASN A 46 -2.88 13.86 -26.68
CA ASN A 46 -2.34 14.93 -27.53
C ASN A 46 -3.00 15.02 -28.92
N GLY A 47 -3.87 14.05 -29.28
CA GLY A 47 -4.58 14.03 -30.55
C GLY A 47 -5.44 15.28 -30.80
N ARG A 48 -5.73 15.57 -32.07
CA ARG A 48 -6.46 16.78 -32.50
C ARG A 48 -7.91 16.79 -31.99
N THR A 49 -8.40 18.00 -31.69
CA THR A 49 -9.80 18.31 -31.37
C THR A 49 -10.76 17.85 -32.47
N GLY A 50 -11.73 17.01 -32.12
CA GLY A 50 -12.79 16.54 -33.02
C GLY A 50 -13.23 15.10 -32.75
N ASP A 51 -12.36 14.32 -32.11
CA ASP A 51 -12.66 12.94 -31.76
C ASP A 51 -13.36 12.91 -30.38
N GLN A 52 -14.67 12.64 -30.42
CA GLN A 52 -15.57 12.76 -29.26
C GLN A 52 -15.21 11.79 -28.13
N ASP A 53 -14.38 10.77 -28.40
CA ASP A 53 -14.02 9.72 -27.43
C ASP A 53 -12.51 9.67 -27.11
N ILE A 54 -11.80 10.80 -27.18
CA ILE A 54 -10.38 10.86 -26.76
C ILE A 54 -10.21 10.45 -25.28
N THR A 55 -11.04 10.99 -24.39
CA THR A 55 -10.92 10.73 -22.95
C THR A 55 -11.25 9.28 -22.59
N GLY A 56 -12.27 8.69 -23.22
CA GLY A 56 -12.65 7.29 -22.96
C GLY A 56 -11.56 6.32 -23.43
N ARG A 57 -11.04 6.50 -24.66
CA ARG A 57 -9.92 5.69 -25.16
C ARG A 57 -8.65 5.85 -24.34
N ALA A 58 -8.29 7.07 -23.95
CA ALA A 58 -7.14 7.30 -23.09
C ALA A 58 -7.29 6.58 -21.74
N ARG A 59 -8.49 6.62 -21.13
CA ARG A 59 -8.77 5.88 -19.89
C ARG A 59 -8.68 4.37 -20.08
N ALA A 60 -9.16 3.83 -21.20
CA ALA A 60 -9.03 2.41 -21.52
C ALA A 60 -7.56 1.99 -21.64
N ILE A 61 -6.73 2.80 -22.31
CA ILE A 61 -5.30 2.53 -22.43
C ILE A 61 -4.58 2.65 -21.08
N LEU A 62 -4.92 3.64 -20.25
CA LEU A 62 -4.37 3.76 -18.89
C LEU A 62 -4.79 2.57 -18.01
N HIS A 63 -5.98 2.01 -18.21
CA HIS A 63 -6.39 0.78 -17.55
C HIS A 63 -5.56 -0.43 -18.04
N GLN A 64 -5.30 -0.53 -19.36
CA GLN A 64 -4.41 -1.55 -19.90
C GLN A 64 -2.99 -1.44 -19.32
N ALA A 65 -2.47 -0.22 -19.16
CA ALA A 65 -1.17 0.02 -18.52
C ALA A 65 -1.13 -0.52 -17.09
N ARG A 66 -2.21 -0.34 -16.32
CA ARG A 66 -2.34 -0.90 -14.96
C ARG A 66 -2.36 -2.43 -14.99
N THR A 67 -3.12 -3.04 -15.89
CA THR A 67 -3.20 -4.51 -15.97
C THR A 67 -1.91 -5.16 -16.48
N ALA A 68 -1.11 -4.43 -17.25
CA ALA A 68 0.16 -4.90 -17.79
C ALA A 68 1.33 -4.70 -16.81
N ALA A 69 1.17 -3.84 -15.80
CA ALA A 69 2.22 -3.57 -14.84
C ALA A 69 2.49 -4.82 -13.99
N PRO A 70 3.76 -5.08 -13.67
CA PRO A 70 4.09 -6.19 -12.79
C PRO A 70 3.54 -5.98 -11.38
N ILE A 71 3.48 -7.06 -10.59
CA ILE A 71 2.96 -7.04 -9.22
C ILE A 71 3.77 -6.05 -8.35
N GLU A 72 5.09 -5.99 -8.54
CA GLU A 72 5.96 -5.09 -7.78
C GLU A 72 5.87 -3.62 -8.22
N PHE A 73 5.18 -3.33 -9.33
CA PHE A 73 4.98 -1.96 -9.79
C PHE A 73 3.74 -1.33 -9.13
N PRO A 74 3.87 -0.18 -8.44
CA PRO A 74 2.76 0.49 -7.80
C PRO A 74 1.81 1.13 -8.84
N CYS A 75 0.81 0.37 -9.25
CA CYS A 75 -0.15 0.72 -10.31
C CYS A 75 -0.98 1.97 -9.98
N GLU A 76 -1.11 2.31 -8.70
CA GLU A 76 -1.74 3.52 -8.17
C GLU A 76 -1.13 4.78 -8.79
N VAL A 77 0.16 4.74 -9.12
CA VAL A 77 0.86 5.89 -9.70
C VAL A 77 0.30 6.29 -11.07
N ILE A 78 -0.22 5.33 -11.83
CA ILE A 78 -0.92 5.58 -13.10
C ILE A 78 -2.19 6.43 -12.86
N GLY A 79 -2.77 6.37 -11.66
CA GLY A 79 -3.88 7.25 -11.28
C GLY A 79 -3.55 8.74 -11.29
N TYR A 80 -2.31 9.14 -10.94
CA TYR A 80 -1.91 10.55 -10.98
C TYR A 80 -1.84 11.10 -12.42
N VAL A 81 -1.65 10.23 -13.41
CA VAL A 81 -1.74 10.59 -14.83
C VAL A 81 -3.18 10.99 -15.19
N SER A 82 -4.15 10.18 -14.77
CA SER A 82 -5.58 10.43 -15.05
C SER A 82 -6.21 11.51 -14.17
N ALA A 83 -5.62 11.84 -13.02
CA ALA A 83 -6.21 12.73 -12.01
C ALA A 83 -6.74 14.08 -12.57
N PRO A 84 -6.06 14.77 -13.51
CA PRO A 84 -6.60 16.01 -14.10
C PRO A 84 -7.92 15.80 -14.88
N LEU A 85 -8.15 14.58 -15.40
CA LEU A 85 -9.34 14.24 -16.19
C LEU A 85 -10.51 13.80 -15.29
N VAL A 86 -10.23 13.09 -14.20
CA VAL A 86 -11.25 12.56 -13.27
C VAL A 86 -11.56 13.51 -12.11
N GLY A 87 -10.69 14.49 -11.83
CA GLY A 87 -10.86 15.44 -10.74
C GLY A 87 -10.51 14.90 -9.35
N HIS A 88 -9.92 13.70 -9.26
CA HIS A 88 -9.53 13.07 -8.00
C HIS A 88 -8.10 12.54 -8.06
N LEU A 89 -7.29 12.86 -7.04
CA LEU A 89 -5.93 12.34 -6.88
C LEU A 89 -5.97 11.00 -6.14
N PRO A 90 -5.18 10.00 -6.57
CA PRO A 90 -5.01 8.78 -5.80
C PRO A 90 -4.46 9.06 -4.39
N GLY A 91 -4.97 8.32 -3.42
CA GLY A 91 -4.44 8.27 -2.06
C GLY A 91 -3.75 6.94 -1.77
N VAL A 92 -3.28 6.79 -0.53
CA VAL A 92 -2.86 5.51 0.03
C VAL A 92 -3.96 4.97 0.95
N GLY A 93 -4.14 3.65 0.94
CA GLY A 93 -5.11 2.98 1.81
C GLY A 93 -4.73 3.07 3.29
N ASP A 94 -5.72 2.94 4.17
CA ASP A 94 -5.51 2.87 5.62
C ASP A 94 -5.09 1.47 6.05
N LEU A 95 -3.88 1.38 6.59
CA LEU A 95 -3.29 0.11 7.02
C LEU A 95 -3.66 -0.20 8.47
N MET A 96 -3.89 0.82 9.31
CA MET A 96 -4.20 0.68 10.73
C MET A 96 -3.32 -0.36 11.46
N PRO A 97 -1.97 -0.23 11.40
CA PRO A 97 -1.06 -1.22 11.98
C PRO A 97 -1.23 -1.37 13.50
N ALA A 98 -1.21 -2.61 14.00
CA ALA A 98 -1.15 -2.85 15.44
C ALA A 98 0.23 -2.51 16.03
N ASN A 99 1.30 -2.70 15.26
CA ASN A 99 2.67 -2.40 15.68
C ASN A 99 2.91 -0.87 15.71
N PRO A 100 3.33 -0.27 16.84
CA PRO A 100 3.53 1.18 16.95
C PRO A 100 4.61 1.72 16.00
N LEU A 101 5.64 0.93 15.67
CA LEU A 101 6.69 1.35 14.72
C LEU A 101 6.12 1.47 13.29
N HIS A 102 5.24 0.54 12.90
CA HIS A 102 4.55 0.61 11.62
C HIS A 102 3.59 1.81 11.57
N ALA A 103 2.92 2.12 12.69
CA ALA A 103 2.03 3.29 12.79
C ALA A 103 2.77 4.63 12.64
N VAL A 104 4.05 4.70 13.06
CA VAL A 104 4.91 5.86 12.79
C VAL A 104 5.25 5.93 11.31
N ARG A 105 5.71 4.82 10.71
CA ARG A 105 6.04 4.74 9.28
C ARG A 105 4.85 5.10 8.37
N GLU A 106 3.65 4.60 8.67
CA GLU A 106 2.45 4.94 7.89
C GLU A 106 2.16 6.45 7.94
N ARG A 107 2.25 7.06 9.13
CA ARG A 107 2.04 8.51 9.28
C ARG A 107 3.08 9.32 8.50
N GLU A 108 4.34 8.89 8.51
CA GLU A 108 5.39 9.53 7.72
C GLU A 108 5.12 9.43 6.22
N LEU A 109 4.74 8.26 5.71
CA LEU A 109 4.40 8.07 4.31
C LEU A 109 3.20 8.95 3.90
N ARG A 110 2.16 9.02 4.73
CA ARG A 110 1.02 9.92 4.50
C ARG A 110 1.44 11.39 4.49
N ALA A 111 2.30 11.81 5.42
CA ALA A 111 2.81 13.17 5.46
C ALA A 111 3.62 13.51 4.20
N ARG A 112 4.49 12.59 3.74
CA ARG A 112 5.24 12.75 2.49
C ARG A 112 4.31 12.84 1.28
N LEU A 113 3.26 12.01 1.23
CA LEU A 113 2.27 12.08 0.16
C LEU A 113 1.59 13.45 0.13
N LEU A 114 1.12 13.94 1.27
CA LEU A 114 0.50 15.26 1.37
C LEU A 114 1.47 16.38 0.95
N ALA A 115 2.75 16.27 1.30
CA ALA A 115 3.77 17.22 0.87
C ALA A 115 3.96 17.22 -0.66
N ILE A 116 4.04 16.04 -1.29
CA ILE A 116 4.14 15.93 -2.75
C ILE A 116 2.90 16.52 -3.43
N LEU A 117 1.70 16.16 -2.96
CA LEU A 117 0.44 16.62 -3.57
C LEU A 117 0.19 18.12 -3.39
N SER A 118 0.65 18.71 -2.29
CA SER A 118 0.50 20.16 -2.02
C SER A 118 1.57 21.03 -2.67
N SER A 119 2.70 20.44 -3.09
CA SER A 119 3.82 21.18 -3.71
C SER A 119 3.50 21.82 -5.07
N GLY A 120 2.47 21.34 -5.76
CA GLY A 120 2.15 21.77 -7.14
C GLY A 120 3.09 21.21 -8.22
N LEU A 121 4.12 20.44 -7.86
CA LEU A 121 5.14 19.94 -8.79
C LEU A 121 4.56 19.05 -9.91
N LEU A 122 3.51 18.28 -9.62
CA LEU A 122 2.81 17.46 -10.62
C LEU A 122 2.15 18.28 -11.74
N ASP A 123 1.93 19.57 -11.51
CA ASP A 123 1.32 20.51 -12.45
C ASP A 123 2.29 21.53 -13.03
N SER A 124 3.58 21.40 -12.72
CA SER A 124 4.63 22.27 -13.23
C SER A 124 4.73 22.22 -14.75
N SER A 125 5.17 23.33 -15.35
CA SER A 125 5.59 23.38 -16.75
C SER A 125 6.99 22.81 -16.95
N ASP A 126 7.79 22.69 -15.89
CA ASP A 126 9.10 22.05 -15.94
C ASP A 126 8.94 20.53 -15.85
N GLY A 127 9.34 19.84 -16.93
CA GLY A 127 9.29 18.39 -16.97
C GLY A 127 10.17 17.72 -15.92
N GLN A 128 11.27 18.36 -15.48
CA GLN A 128 12.13 17.80 -14.43
C GLN A 128 11.43 17.77 -13.07
N GLU A 129 10.67 18.82 -12.74
CA GLU A 129 9.89 18.89 -11.51
C GLU A 129 8.77 17.83 -11.50
N VAL A 130 8.07 17.67 -12.63
CA VAL A 130 7.03 16.64 -12.76
C VAL A 130 7.63 15.24 -12.68
N THR A 131 8.78 15.00 -13.33
CA THR A 131 9.53 13.74 -13.23
C THR A 131 9.94 13.44 -11.80
N ALA A 132 10.51 14.42 -11.08
CA ALA A 132 10.90 14.24 -9.69
C ALA A 132 9.70 13.88 -8.80
N ALA A 133 8.56 14.55 -9.00
CA ALA A 133 7.32 14.23 -8.28
C ALA A 133 6.80 12.82 -8.61
N LEU A 134 6.83 12.39 -9.87
CA LEU A 134 6.41 11.04 -10.28
C LEU A 134 7.33 9.95 -9.71
N VAL A 135 8.65 10.18 -9.68
CA VAL A 135 9.60 9.26 -9.03
C VAL A 135 9.33 9.17 -7.53
N ALA A 136 9.16 10.31 -6.86
CA ALA A 136 8.84 10.33 -5.43
C ALA A 136 7.52 9.61 -5.10
N LEU A 137 6.52 9.68 -5.98
CA LEU A 137 5.28 8.92 -5.84
C LEU A 137 5.49 7.42 -6.05
N LEU A 138 6.28 7.00 -7.03
CA LEU A 138 6.62 5.59 -7.22
C LEU A 138 7.26 5.02 -5.96
N ASP A 139 8.28 5.70 -5.42
CA ASP A 139 9.00 5.23 -4.26
C ASP A 139 8.10 5.19 -3.02
N LEU A 140 7.26 6.22 -2.83
CA LEU A 140 6.29 6.27 -1.73
C LEU A 140 5.27 5.12 -1.80
N HIS A 141 4.72 4.82 -2.97
CA HIS A 141 3.76 3.73 -3.12
C HIS A 141 4.42 2.36 -2.99
N THR A 142 5.67 2.20 -3.44
CA THR A 142 6.47 0.99 -3.16
C THR A 142 6.69 0.81 -1.66
N ASP A 143 7.11 1.85 -0.94
CA ASP A 143 7.30 1.81 0.51
C ASP A 143 5.98 1.49 1.26
N HIS A 144 4.86 2.06 0.79
CA HIS A 144 3.54 1.77 1.34
C HIS A 144 3.11 0.33 1.07
N HIS A 145 3.38 -0.21 -0.12
CA HIS A 145 3.07 -1.60 -0.44
C HIS A 145 3.88 -2.58 0.43
N HIS A 146 5.17 -2.31 0.63
CA HIS A 146 6.01 -3.09 1.56
C HIS A 146 5.46 -3.03 2.99
N LEU A 147 5.11 -1.83 3.48
CA LEU A 147 4.51 -1.67 4.80
C LEU A 147 3.18 -2.42 4.91
N ALA A 148 2.36 -2.43 3.85
CA ALA A 148 1.11 -3.19 3.82
C ALA A 148 1.36 -4.71 3.98
N GLY A 149 2.43 -5.24 3.37
CA GLY A 149 2.86 -6.63 3.58
C GLY A 149 3.26 -6.89 5.03
N GLU A 150 4.10 -6.03 5.61
CA GLU A 150 4.50 -6.16 7.02
C GLU A 150 3.29 -6.06 7.99
N VAL A 151 2.27 -5.26 7.65
CA VAL A 151 1.03 -5.15 8.43
C VAL A 151 0.12 -6.36 8.25
N ALA A 152 0.11 -6.98 7.07
CA ALA A 152 -0.61 -8.24 6.87
C ALA A 152 -0.05 -9.35 7.79
N ASP A 153 1.27 -9.37 7.98
CA ASP A 153 1.94 -10.34 8.85
C ASP A 153 1.79 -10.00 10.34
N HIS A 154 1.96 -8.72 10.71
CA HIS A 154 1.93 -8.28 12.11
C HIS A 154 0.52 -7.92 12.63
N GLY A 155 -0.48 -7.90 11.76
CA GLY A 155 -1.86 -7.63 12.08
C GLY A 155 -2.22 -6.15 12.23
N ARG A 156 -3.53 -5.91 12.20
CA ARG A 156 -4.15 -4.58 12.31
C ARG A 156 -4.65 -4.29 13.72
N ALA A 157 -4.69 -3.01 14.09
CA ALA A 157 -5.16 -2.54 15.40
C ALA A 157 -6.67 -2.76 15.60
N ASP A 158 -7.45 -2.79 14.52
CA ASP A 158 -8.89 -3.04 14.51
C ASP A 158 -9.25 -4.54 14.32
N ALA A 159 -8.27 -5.43 14.41
CA ALA A 159 -8.50 -6.87 14.25
C ALA A 159 -9.40 -7.43 15.36
N HIS A 160 -10.30 -8.34 14.97
CA HIS A 160 -11.04 -9.14 15.94
C HIS A 160 -10.15 -10.21 16.56
N PRO A 161 -10.32 -10.52 17.86
CA PRO A 161 -9.50 -11.52 18.53
C PRO A 161 -9.71 -12.91 17.91
N THR A 162 -8.62 -13.59 17.61
CA THR A 162 -8.67 -15.01 17.21
C THR A 162 -8.80 -15.86 18.46
N VAL A 163 -9.81 -16.73 18.51
CA VAL A 163 -10.11 -17.56 19.68
C VAL A 163 -9.53 -18.96 19.53
N TYR A 164 -8.69 -19.36 20.48
CA TYR A 164 -8.10 -20.70 20.57
C TYR A 164 -8.87 -21.51 21.60
N ARG A 165 -9.47 -22.63 21.17
CA ARG A 165 -10.22 -23.56 22.04
C ARG A 165 -9.72 -24.99 21.83
N PRO A 166 -9.22 -25.67 22.87
CA PRO A 166 -8.82 -27.06 22.76
C PRO A 166 -10.08 -27.95 22.70
N SER A 167 -9.97 -29.10 22.04
CA SER A 167 -11.06 -30.07 21.94
C SER A 167 -11.37 -30.79 23.27
N THR A 168 -10.46 -30.73 24.25
CA THR A 168 -10.51 -31.56 25.46
C THR A 168 -10.39 -30.80 26.78
N GLY A 169 -10.27 -29.48 26.78
CA GLY A 169 -9.87 -28.70 27.97
C GLY A 169 -10.71 -27.46 28.27
N THR A 170 -10.60 -26.97 29.51
CA THR A 170 -11.24 -25.73 30.01
C THR A 170 -10.46 -24.46 29.66
N ARG A 171 -9.19 -24.60 29.28
CA ARG A 171 -8.33 -23.45 28.93
C ARG A 171 -8.61 -22.98 27.53
N THR A 172 -8.90 -21.69 27.39
CA THR A 172 -9.09 -21.05 26.09
C THR A 172 -8.19 -19.84 25.99
N ALA A 173 -7.99 -19.29 24.80
CA ALA A 173 -7.25 -18.04 24.67
C ALA A 173 -7.84 -17.14 23.59
N GLN A 174 -7.63 -15.84 23.76
CA GLN A 174 -7.90 -14.81 22.77
C GLN A 174 -6.59 -14.17 22.37
N HIS A 175 -6.26 -14.26 21.09
CA HIS A 175 -5.08 -13.66 20.50
C HIS A 175 -5.47 -12.39 19.74
N LEU A 176 -4.81 -11.30 20.10
CA LEU A 176 -4.75 -10.07 19.32
C LEU A 176 -3.29 -9.84 18.93
N PRO A 177 -3.02 -9.13 17.83
CA PRO A 177 -1.65 -8.74 17.49
C PRO A 177 -0.89 -8.15 18.68
N GLY A 178 0.24 -8.76 19.04
CA GLY A 178 1.08 -8.32 20.16
C GLY A 178 0.62 -8.77 21.56
N ARG A 179 -0.54 -9.42 21.69
CA ARG A 179 -1.13 -9.80 22.99
C ARG A 179 -1.92 -11.11 22.96
N LEU A 180 -1.65 -11.99 23.92
CA LEU A 180 -2.40 -13.21 24.16
C LEU A 180 -3.04 -13.18 25.54
N THR A 181 -4.36 -13.34 25.61
CA THR A 181 -5.10 -13.51 26.87
C THR A 181 -5.49 -14.97 27.02
N VAL A 182 -5.00 -15.64 28.07
CA VAL A 182 -5.33 -17.03 28.38
C VAL A 182 -6.38 -17.05 29.47
N PHE A 183 -7.39 -17.90 29.30
CA PHE A 183 -8.49 -18.10 30.22
C PHE A 183 -8.50 -19.54 30.73
N ASP A 184 -8.98 -19.74 31.95
CA ASP A 184 -9.29 -21.06 32.51
C ASP A 184 -10.69 -21.02 33.15
N GLY A 185 -11.61 -21.84 32.65
CA GLY A 185 -12.99 -21.86 33.16
C GLY A 185 -13.77 -20.54 32.98
N GLY A 186 -13.36 -19.70 32.02
CA GLY A 186 -13.97 -18.39 31.76
C GLY A 186 -13.35 -17.22 32.54
N LEU A 187 -12.41 -17.49 33.45
CA LEU A 187 -11.64 -16.46 34.15
C LEU A 187 -10.31 -16.20 33.43
N ILE A 188 -9.84 -14.95 33.44
CA ILE A 188 -8.52 -14.60 32.91
C ILE A 188 -7.46 -15.27 33.80
N LEU A 189 -6.66 -16.14 33.20
CA LEU A 189 -5.51 -16.77 33.85
C LEU A 189 -4.29 -15.84 33.79
N VAL A 190 -4.01 -15.31 32.60
CA VAL A 190 -2.87 -14.41 32.37
C VAL A 190 -3.05 -13.63 31.05
N GLU A 191 -2.55 -12.41 31.03
CA GLU A 191 -2.33 -11.62 29.81
C GLU A 191 -0.83 -11.55 29.53
N LEU A 192 -0.44 -11.93 28.32
CA LEU A 192 0.96 -12.03 27.91
C LEU A 192 1.22 -11.17 26.68
N PRO A 193 2.28 -10.34 26.66
CA PRO A 193 2.79 -9.81 25.41
C PRO A 193 3.34 -10.96 24.57
N VAL A 194 2.97 -11.02 23.30
CA VAL A 194 3.48 -12.00 22.34
C VAL A 194 4.08 -11.29 21.14
N PRO A 195 5.05 -11.89 20.44
CA PRO A 195 5.56 -11.32 19.19
C PRO A 195 4.42 -11.11 18.17
N PHE A 196 4.47 -10.03 17.38
CA PHE A 196 3.45 -9.74 16.37
C PHE A 196 3.36 -10.80 15.26
N GLY A 197 4.47 -11.50 14.96
CA GLY A 197 4.52 -12.62 14.00
C GLY A 197 4.43 -14.01 14.63
N ILE A 198 3.86 -14.14 15.84
CA ILE A 198 3.75 -15.43 16.52
C ILE A 198 2.88 -16.41 15.72
N THR A 199 3.36 -17.64 15.53
CA THR A 199 2.65 -18.67 14.76
C THR A 199 1.56 -19.35 15.62
N PRO A 200 0.53 -19.97 14.99
CA PRO A 200 -0.49 -20.71 15.74
C PRO A 200 0.08 -21.84 16.62
N GLY A 201 1.17 -22.49 16.19
CA GLY A 201 1.84 -23.55 16.96
C GLY A 201 2.51 -23.02 18.22
N GLU A 202 3.18 -21.86 18.11
CA GLU A 202 3.79 -21.17 19.25
C GLU A 202 2.72 -20.68 20.23
N ILE A 203 1.62 -20.11 19.75
CA ILE A 203 0.47 -19.72 20.58
C ILE A 203 0.00 -20.92 21.42
N TRP A 204 -0.17 -22.10 20.81
CA TRP A 204 -0.58 -23.30 21.55
C TRP A 204 0.43 -23.74 22.61
N GLN A 205 1.72 -23.60 22.34
CA GLN A 205 2.76 -23.86 23.34
C GLN A 205 2.69 -22.84 24.49
N THR A 206 2.49 -21.55 24.19
CA THR A 206 2.30 -20.50 25.19
C THR A 206 1.07 -20.76 26.06
N ILE A 207 -0.07 -21.14 25.47
CA ILE A 207 -1.31 -21.47 26.22
C ILE A 207 -1.07 -22.63 27.21
N ARG A 208 -0.32 -23.65 26.77
CA ARG A 208 -0.03 -24.84 27.59
C ARG A 208 0.90 -24.54 28.76
N THR A 209 1.89 -23.69 28.52
CA THR A 209 2.93 -23.34 29.50
C THR A 209 2.57 -22.13 30.36
N ALA A 210 1.51 -21.40 30.01
CA ALA A 210 1.01 -20.26 30.77
C ALA A 210 0.71 -20.66 32.22
N GLN A 211 1.33 -19.93 33.14
CA GLN A 211 1.06 -19.96 34.57
C GLN A 211 0.27 -18.70 34.94
N PRO A 212 -0.59 -18.76 35.98
CA PRO A 212 -1.28 -17.57 36.47
C PRO A 212 -0.26 -16.50 36.81
N ALA A 213 -0.57 -15.25 36.44
CA ALA A 213 0.22 -14.11 36.89
C ALA A 213 0.24 -14.15 38.43
N THR A 214 1.39 -14.44 39.02
CA THR A 214 1.56 -14.29 40.47
C THR A 214 1.55 -12.79 40.71
N THR A 215 0.37 -12.23 41.00
CA THR A 215 0.27 -10.87 41.49
C THR A 215 1.20 -10.79 42.69
N LEU A 216 2.25 -9.96 42.57
CA LEU A 216 3.05 -9.49 43.68
C LEU A 216 2.08 -8.82 44.67
N ALA A 217 1.57 -9.62 45.60
CA ALA A 217 1.06 -9.13 46.86
C ALA A 217 2.26 -8.64 47.66
N ALA A 218 2.63 -7.39 47.46
CA ALA A 218 3.51 -6.65 48.34
C ALA A 218 2.84 -5.30 48.62
N ALA A 219 1.95 -5.32 49.62
CA ALA A 219 1.65 -4.17 50.44
C ALA A 219 2.66 -4.12 51.59
#